data_AF-A0A3E0PKB6-F1
#
_entry.id   AF-A0A3E0PKB6-F1
#
_cell.length_a   1.000
_cell.length_b   1.000
_cell.length_c   1.000
_cell.angle_alpha   90.00
_cell.angle_beta   90.00
_cell.angle_gamma   90.00
#
_symmetry.space_group_name_H-M   'P 1'
#
loop_
_entity.id
_entity.type
_entity.pdbx_description
1 polymer ?
#
loop_
_entity_poly.entity_id
_entity_poly.type
_entity_poly.pdbx_seq_one_letter_code
_entity_poly.pdbx_strand_id
1 'polypeptide(L)' 'MERDNLMHGARTALNRDPEIREWCENFLREKARAEMPEKNDEEFEHYWKYHKPEIVHAGAAEAVLAYKNRDK' A
#
# COMPACT_ATOMS: atom_id res chain seq x y z
N MET A 1 4.30 7.50 20.40
CA MET A 1 3.10 6.72 20.77
C MET A 1 2.00 6.85 19.69
N GLU A 2 1.75 8.03 19.11
CA GLU A 2 0.70 8.21 18.07
C GLU A 2 0.96 7.52 16.72
N ARG A 3 2.20 7.51 16.22
CA ARG A 3 2.54 6.85 14.94
C ARG A 3 2.35 5.33 14.97
N ASP A 4 2.58 4.71 16.14
CA ASP A 4 2.44 3.27 16.34
C ASP A 4 0.96 2.85 16.35
N ASN A 5 0.11 3.64 17.01
CA ASN A 5 -1.35 3.45 17.00
C ASN A 5 -1.95 3.62 15.60
N LEU A 6 -1.43 4.56 14.81
CA LEU A 6 -1.86 4.80 13.43
C LEU A 6 -1.51 3.61 12.52
N MET A 7 -0.27 3.09 12.62
CA MET A 7 0.18 1.92 11.88
C MET A 7 -0.59 0.66 12.28
N HIS A 8 -0.79 0.45 13.58
CA HIS A 8 -1.57 -0.69 14.08
C HIS A 8 -3.03 -0.62 13.58
N GLY A 9 -3.67 0.55 13.65
CA GLY A 9 -5.03 0.76 13.16
C GLY A 9 -5.17 0.57 11.65
N ALA A 10 -4.22 1.06 10.86
CA ALA A 10 -4.20 0.86 9.41
C ALA A 10 -4.08 -0.62 9.03
N ARG A 11 -3.21 -1.36 9.72
CA ARG A 11 -3.03 -2.80 9.47
C ARG A 11 -4.25 -3.61 9.88
N THR A 12 -4.91 -3.24 10.98
CA THR A 12 -6.21 -3.84 11.36
C THR A 12 -7.28 -3.59 10.30
N ALA A 13 -7.35 -2.38 9.73
CA ALA A 13 -8.29 -2.08 8.64
C ALA A 13 -8.03 -2.96 7.40
N LEU A 14 -6.77 -3.08 6.97
CA LEU A 14 -6.37 -3.91 5.83
C LEU A 14 -6.56 -5.42 6.06
N ASN A 15 -6.65 -5.86 7.31
CA ASN A 15 -6.93 -7.27 7.64
C ASN A 15 -8.43 -7.56 7.77
N ARG A 16 -9.25 -6.54 8.09
CA ARG A 16 -10.69 -6.70 8.33
C ARG A 16 -11.52 -6.54 7.06
N ASP A 17 -11.08 -5.68 6.15
CA ASP A 17 -11.85 -5.31 4.97
C ASP A 17 -11.05 -5.58 3.68
N PRO A 18 -11.46 -6.59 2.88
CA PRO A 18 -10.75 -6.96 1.67
C PRO A 18 -10.84 -5.91 0.56
N GLU A 19 -11.92 -5.10 0.52
CA GLU A 19 -12.06 -4.04 -0.49
C GLU A 19 -11.10 -2.88 -0.19
N ILE A 20 -11.02 -2.45 1.07
CA ILE A 20 -10.02 -1.45 1.49
C ILE A 20 -8.62 -1.97 1.21
N ARG A 21 -8.38 -3.26 1.49
CA ARG A 21 -7.09 -3.90 1.25
C ARG A 21 -6.71 -3.85 -0.22
N GLU A 22 -7.58 -4.31 -1.11
CA GLU A 22 -7.31 -4.34 -2.56
C GLU A 22 -7.01 -2.93 -3.09
N TRP A 23 -7.82 -1.94 -2.70
CA TRP A 23 -7.58 -0.56 -3.11
C TRP A 23 -6.22 -0.04 -2.63
N CYS A 24 -5.89 -0.27 -1.35
CA CYS A 24 -4.62 0.17 -0.77
C CYS A 24 -3.42 -0.52 -1.41
N GLU A 25 -3.52 -1.82 -1.72
CA GLU A 25 -2.46 -2.55 -2.41
C GLU A 25 -2.24 -2.03 -3.83
N ASN A 26 -3.31 -1.69 -4.55
CA ASN A 26 -3.20 -1.10 -5.89
C ASN A 26 -2.61 0.31 -5.84
N PHE A 27 -3.06 1.16 -4.94
CA PHE A 27 -2.49 2.49 -4.72
C PHE A 27 -0.98 2.45 -4.47
N LEU A 28 -0.53 1.54 -3.58
CA LEU A 28 0.89 1.38 -3.28
C LEU A 28 1.67 0.77 -4.44
N ARG A 29 1.04 -0.12 -5.22
CA ARG A 29 1.65 -0.68 -6.43
C ARG A 29 1.89 0.40 -7.49
N GLU A 30 0.91 1.25 -7.75
CA GLU A 30 1.03 2.36 -8.71
C GLU A 30 2.08 3.36 -8.27
N LYS A 31 2.11 3.70 -6.98
CA LYS A 31 3.16 4.55 -6.41
C LYS A 31 4.56 3.93 -6.59
N ALA A 32 4.73 2.66 -6.22
CA ALA A 32 6.00 1.96 -6.40
C ALA A 32 6.42 1.86 -7.88
N ARG A 33 5.46 1.71 -8.80
CA ARG A 33 5.72 1.71 -10.25
C ARG A 33 6.23 3.07 -10.71
N ALA A 34 5.61 4.16 -10.25
CA ALA A 34 6.00 5.53 -10.58
C ALA A 34 7.39 5.90 -10.03
N GLU A 35 7.81 5.31 -8.91
CA GLU A 35 9.14 5.49 -8.32
C GLU A 35 10.24 4.67 -9.03
N MET A 36 9.87 3.73 -9.90
CA MET A 36 10.81 2.87 -10.65
C MET A 36 10.56 2.94 -12.17
N PRO A 37 10.64 4.14 -12.79
CA PRO A 37 10.40 4.30 -14.23
C PRO A 37 11.44 3.57 -15.08
N GLU A 38 12.62 3.26 -14.53
CA GLU A 38 13.66 2.51 -15.22
C GLU A 38 13.36 1.01 -15.39
N LYS A 39 12.42 0.46 -14.61
CA LYS A 39 12.05 -0.97 -14.71
C LYS A 39 11.02 -1.16 -15.81
N ASN A 40 11.19 -2.18 -16.64
CA ASN A 40 10.10 -2.62 -17.50
C ASN A 40 9.00 -3.33 -16.68
N ASP A 41 7.89 -3.69 -17.33
CA ASP A 41 6.74 -4.29 -16.64
C ASP A 41 7.10 -5.64 -16.00
N GLU A 42 7.84 -6.51 -16.67
CA GLU A 42 8.24 -7.82 -16.14
C GLU A 42 9.16 -7.70 -14.92
N GLU A 43 10.12 -6.78 -14.98
CA GLU A 43 11.03 -6.48 -13.87
C GLU A 43 10.28 -5.90 -12.67
N PHE A 44 9.29 -5.05 -12.91
CA PHE A 44 8.46 -4.50 -11.86
C PHE A 44 7.54 -5.56 -11.24
N GLU A 45 6.91 -6.41 -12.05
CA GLU A 45 6.08 -7.51 -11.54
C GLU A 45 6.88 -8.47 -10.67
N HIS A 46 8.11 -8.79 -11.10
CA HIS A 46 9.03 -9.57 -10.29
C HIS A 46 9.33 -8.86 -8.98
N TYR A 47 9.74 -7.58 -9.02
CA TYR A 47 10.01 -6.78 -7.82
C TYR A 47 8.82 -6.75 -6.86
N TRP A 48 7.63 -6.46 -7.38
CA TRP A 48 6.38 -6.35 -6.62
C TRP A 48 6.04 -7.66 -5.91
N LYS A 49 6.17 -8.80 -6.60
CA LYS A 49 5.91 -10.13 -6.01
C LYS A 49 6.67 -10.38 -4.71
N TYR A 50 7.93 -9.93 -4.62
CA TYR A 50 8.78 -10.17 -3.46
C TYR A 50 8.68 -9.07 -2.40
N HIS A 51 8.49 -7.80 -2.79
CA HIS A 51 8.52 -6.67 -1.86
C HIS A 51 7.13 -6.20 -1.42
N LYS A 52 6.05 -6.67 -2.06
CA LYS A 52 4.67 -6.29 -1.71
C LYS A 52 4.39 -6.35 -0.20
N PRO A 53 4.72 -7.42 0.56
CA PRO A 53 4.41 -7.48 1.98
C PRO A 53 5.03 -6.33 2.78
N GLU A 54 6.29 -6.00 2.48
CA GLU A 54 7.03 -4.93 3.16
C GLU A 54 6.53 -3.55 2.75
N ILE A 55 6.27 -3.34 1.46
CA ILE A 55 5.72 -2.08 0.94
C ILE A 55 4.32 -1.82 1.51
N VAL A 56 3.45 -2.83 1.52
CA VAL A 56 2.10 -2.72 2.10
C VAL A 56 2.16 -2.47 3.59
N HIS A 57 3.09 -3.12 4.31
CA HIS A 57 3.28 -2.88 5.73
C HIS A 57 3.75 -1.43 6.00
N ALA A 58 4.81 -0.98 5.32
CA ALA A 58 5.36 0.35 5.53
C ALA A 58 4.42 1.47 5.06
N GLY A 59 3.67 1.23 3.98
CA GLY A 59 2.72 2.16 3.37
C GLY A 59 1.29 2.08 3.90
N ALA A 60 0.98 1.17 4.82
CA ALA A 60 -0.40 0.90 5.26
C ALA A 60 -1.13 2.17 5.73
N ALA A 61 -0.48 2.98 6.57
CA ALA A 61 -1.08 4.20 7.10
C ALA A 61 -1.37 5.24 6.01
N GLU A 62 -0.44 5.42 5.08
CA GLU A 62 -0.59 6.33 3.94
C GLU A 62 -1.74 5.87 3.03
N ALA A 63 -1.73 4.59 2.65
CA ALA A 63 -2.73 4.03 1.74
C ALA A 63 -4.15 4.11 2.33
N VAL A 64 -4.31 3.78 3.62
CA VAL A 64 -5.61 3.88 4.30
C VAL A 64 -6.07 5.34 4.41
N LEU A 65 -5.15 6.30 4.61
CA LEU A 65 -5.49 7.71 4.62
C LEU A 65 -5.93 8.20 3.23
N ALA A 66 -5.22 7.78 2.17
CA ALA A 66 -5.57 8.08 0.79
C ALA A 66 -6.95 7.51 0.43
N TYR A 67 -7.25 6.27 0.83
CA TYR A 67 -8.56 5.65 0.65
C TYR A 67 -9.69 6.50 1.26
N LYS A 68 -9.50 6.95 2.51
CA LYS A 68 -10.48 7.79 3.24
C LYS A 68 -10.69 9.17 2.62
N ASN A 69 -9.74 9.66 1.84
CA ASN A 69 -9.79 10.97 1.20
C ASN A 69 -10.17 10.90 -0.28
N ARG A 70 -10.33 9.71 -0.88
CA ARG A 70 -10.62 9.52 -2.30
C ARG A 70 -11.93 10.19 -2.76
N ASP A 71 -12.95 10.18 -1.91
CA ASP A 71 -14.31 10.62 -2.22
C ASP A 71 -14.68 11.96 -1.55
N LYS A 72 -13.68 12.69 -1.02
CA LYS A 72 -13.86 14.02 -0.42
C LYS A 72 -13.47 15.12 -1.40
#